data_AF-A0A1F5GGA6-F1
#
_entry.id   AF-A0A1F5GGA6-F1
#
_cell.length_a   1.000
_cell.length_b   1.000
_cell.length_c   1.000
_cell.angle_alpha   90.00
_cell.angle_beta   90.00
_cell.angle_gamma   90.00
#
_symmetry.space_group_name_H-M   'P 1'
#
loop_
_entity.id
_entity.type
_entity.pdbx_description
1 polymer ?
#
loop_
_entity_poly.entity_id
_entity_poly.type
_entity_poly.pdbx_seq_one_letter_code
_entity_poly.pdbx_strand_id
1 'polypeptide(L)'
;MSESKSKEGTETKQEYRARFKDARDRFIAEVESMSEAELEEPVVDQFSAKDLMAHILEWDYSAMYNSRLFLAGEEPDLTPDYDNDLFNGVAVSIWRDKPGSVVLAQLKKSTQEVMDYIDSLTEQELFRDRGVRFIDDTGVKWVVNPSWFLGETEHDIGHAEQIADWKTRRAV
;
A
#
# COMPACT_ATOMS: atom_id res chain seq x y z
N MET A 1 -28.02 15.11 1.36
CA MET A 1 -26.61 15.34 1.00
C MET A 1 -25.89 14.06 1.40
N SER A 2 -25.24 13.34 0.48
CA SER A 2 -24.51 12.12 0.89
C SER A 2 -23.22 12.55 1.59
N GLU A 3 -22.96 11.97 2.77
CA GLU A 3 -21.73 12.22 3.53
C GLU A 3 -20.52 11.66 2.76
N SER A 4 -19.41 12.41 2.73
CA SER A 4 -18.14 11.91 2.16
C SER A 4 -17.37 11.19 3.26
N LYS A 5 -16.72 10.07 2.93
CA LYS A 5 -15.87 9.32 3.85
C LYS A 5 -14.42 9.79 3.75
N SER A 6 -13.74 9.99 4.87
CA SER A 6 -12.29 9.88 4.93
C SER A 6 -11.93 8.43 5.24
N LYS A 7 -10.80 7.92 4.72
CA LYS A 7 -10.28 6.62 5.16
C LYS A 7 -9.99 6.65 6.67
N GLU A 8 -9.60 7.82 7.19
CA GLU A 8 -9.18 7.98 8.57
C GLU A 8 -9.89 9.19 9.20
N GLY A 9 -10.74 8.92 10.19
CA GLY A 9 -11.35 9.95 11.01
C GLY A 9 -10.44 10.32 12.19
N THR A 10 -10.26 11.62 12.44
CA THR A 10 -9.72 12.22 13.68
C THR A 10 -8.34 11.79 14.19
N GLU A 11 -7.60 10.91 13.51
CA GLU A 11 -6.27 10.52 13.96
C GLU A 11 -5.23 11.64 13.78
N THR A 12 -4.21 11.63 14.63
CA THR A 12 -3.04 12.50 14.53
C THR A 12 -2.04 11.94 13.52
N LYS A 13 -1.13 12.79 13.02
CA LYS A 13 -0.04 12.34 12.14
C LYS A 13 0.81 11.23 12.79
N GLN A 14 1.01 11.31 14.10
CA GLN A 14 1.80 10.32 14.83
C GLN A 14 1.11 8.96 14.88
N GLU A 15 -0.20 8.93 15.07
CA GLU A 15 -1.00 7.69 15.08
C GLU A 15 -1.03 7.04 13.69
N TYR A 16 -1.26 7.84 12.64
CA TYR A 16 -1.19 7.39 11.24
C TYR A 16 0.15 6.73 10.92
N ARG A 17 1.25 7.43 11.22
CA ARG A 17 2.62 6.94 11.02
C ARG A 17 2.89 5.65 11.79
N ALA A 18 2.44 5.57 13.04
CA ALA A 18 2.63 4.38 13.87
C ALA A 18 1.87 3.18 13.31
N ARG A 19 0.62 3.38 12.87
CA ARG A 19 -0.20 2.34 12.24
C ARG A 19 0.41 1.84 10.93
N PHE A 20 0.88 2.74 10.06
CA PHE A 20 1.60 2.35 8.84
C PHE A 20 2.82 1.49 9.15
N LYS A 21 3.64 1.93 10.12
CA LYS A 21 4.83 1.16 10.52
C LYS A 21 4.47 -0.23 11.06
N ASP A 22 3.48 -0.33 11.93
CA ASP A 22 3.06 -1.62 12.49
C ASP A 22 2.57 -2.58 11.40
N ALA A 23 1.75 -2.10 10.46
CA ALA A 23 1.30 -2.89 9.32
C ALA A 23 2.47 -3.40 8.46
N ARG A 24 3.42 -2.52 8.14
CA ARG A 24 4.62 -2.87 7.35
C ARG A 24 5.54 -3.86 8.08
N ASP A 25 5.79 -3.65 9.36
CA ASP A 25 6.65 -4.53 10.16
C ASP A 25 6.05 -5.95 10.23
N ARG A 26 4.73 -6.08 10.39
CA ARG A 26 4.04 -7.38 10.38
C ARG A 26 4.19 -8.09 9.03
N PHE A 27 3.90 -7.41 7.93
CA PHE A 27 4.04 -7.98 6.60
C PHE A 27 5.49 -8.39 6.30
N ILE A 28 6.47 -7.52 6.61
CA ILE A 28 7.90 -7.81 6.41
C ILE A 28 8.35 -9.01 7.24
N ALA A 29 7.92 -9.14 8.50
CA ALA A 29 8.27 -10.28 9.34
C ALA A 29 7.78 -11.61 8.75
N GLU A 30 6.60 -11.61 8.12
CA GLU A 30 6.09 -12.78 7.43
C GLU A 30 6.98 -13.14 6.24
N VAL A 31 7.26 -12.23 5.32
CA VAL A 31 8.06 -12.57 4.12
C VAL A 31 9.54 -12.84 4.43
N GLU A 32 10.12 -12.20 5.45
CA GLU A 32 11.54 -12.35 5.81
C GLU A 32 11.88 -13.74 6.37
N SER A 33 10.89 -14.45 6.93
CA SER A 33 11.08 -15.81 7.44
C SER A 33 10.95 -16.90 6.38
N MET A 34 10.62 -16.55 5.14
CA MET A 34 10.42 -17.50 4.03
C MET A 34 11.72 -17.73 3.25
N SER A 35 11.89 -18.94 2.71
CA SER A 35 12.95 -19.22 1.73
C SER A 35 12.61 -18.67 0.34
N GLU A 36 13.61 -18.51 -0.53
CA GLU A 36 13.40 -18.08 -1.93
C GLU A 36 12.39 -18.98 -2.68
N ALA A 37 12.40 -20.29 -2.44
CA ALA A 37 11.43 -21.19 -3.05
C ALA A 37 10.00 -20.93 -2.57
N GLU A 38 9.83 -20.66 -1.27
CA GLU A 38 8.53 -20.37 -0.68
C GLU A 38 8.01 -18.99 -1.11
N LEU A 39 8.90 -18.01 -1.33
CA LEU A 39 8.52 -16.69 -1.84
C LEU A 39 7.89 -16.74 -3.23
N GLU A 40 8.18 -17.78 -4.02
CA GLU A 40 7.64 -18.00 -5.37
C GLU A 40 6.36 -18.87 -5.36
N GLU A 41 6.00 -19.48 -4.23
CA GLU A 41 4.79 -20.30 -4.13
C GLU A 41 3.54 -19.40 -4.03
N PRO A 42 2.43 -19.74 -4.71
CA PRO A 42 1.17 -19.00 -4.59
C PRO A 42 0.64 -19.00 -3.15
N VAL A 43 0.29 -17.82 -2.64
CA VAL A 43 -0.23 -17.60 -1.29
C VAL A 43 -1.74 -17.35 -1.32
N VAL A 44 -2.16 -16.36 -2.11
CA VAL A 44 -3.56 -15.97 -2.33
C VAL A 44 -3.83 -15.89 -3.83
N ASP A 45 -4.89 -16.56 -4.26
CA ASP A 45 -5.23 -16.75 -5.68
C ASP A 45 -4.03 -17.23 -6.51
N GLN A 46 -3.50 -16.38 -7.39
CA GLN A 46 -2.32 -16.66 -8.22
C GLN A 46 -1.07 -15.90 -7.77
N PHE A 47 -1.18 -15.05 -6.74
CA PHE A 47 -0.08 -14.20 -6.28
C PHE A 47 0.78 -14.97 -5.28
N SER A 48 2.08 -15.00 -5.55
CA SER A 48 3.09 -15.46 -4.61
C SER A 48 3.42 -14.39 -3.56
N ALA A 49 4.11 -14.74 -2.48
CA ALA A 49 4.59 -13.74 -1.52
C ALA A 49 5.50 -12.69 -2.19
N LYS A 50 6.31 -13.08 -3.19
CA LYS A 50 7.10 -12.16 -4.00
C LYS A 50 6.22 -11.19 -4.80
N ASP A 51 5.13 -11.69 -5.38
CA ASP A 51 4.19 -10.85 -6.13
C ASP A 51 3.48 -9.85 -5.22
N LEU A 52 3.12 -10.26 -4.00
CA LEU A 52 2.55 -9.37 -2.98
C LEU A 52 3.55 -8.26 -2.59
N MET A 53 4.82 -8.60 -2.37
CA MET A 53 5.86 -7.59 -2.10
C MET A 53 5.99 -6.59 -3.26
N ALA A 54 6.01 -7.08 -4.51
CA ALA A 54 6.13 -6.27 -5.71
C ALA A 54 4.91 -5.35 -5.91
N HIS A 55 3.71 -5.88 -5.70
CA HIS A 55 2.46 -5.12 -5.73
C HIS A 55 2.51 -3.97 -4.72
N ILE A 56 2.84 -4.26 -3.47
CA ILE A 56 2.91 -3.30 -2.38
C ILE A 56 3.91 -2.17 -2.68
N LEU A 57 5.13 -2.51 -3.08
CA LEU A 57 6.18 -1.48 -3.22
C LEU A 57 5.88 -0.53 -4.38
N GLU A 58 5.21 -0.99 -5.42
CA GLU A 58 4.79 -0.13 -6.54
C GLU A 58 3.62 0.78 -6.14
N TRP A 59 2.72 0.31 -5.28
CA TRP A 59 1.71 1.16 -4.66
C TRP A 59 2.33 2.25 -3.77
N ASP A 60 3.39 1.94 -3.01
CA ASP A 60 4.11 2.97 -2.23
C ASP A 60 4.62 4.10 -3.15
N TYR A 61 5.22 3.75 -4.29
CA TYR A 61 5.74 4.74 -5.24
C TYR A 61 4.65 5.55 -5.92
N SER A 62 3.60 4.88 -6.38
CA SER A 62 2.43 5.54 -6.97
C SER A 62 1.75 6.49 -5.97
N ALA A 63 1.55 6.04 -4.72
CA ALA A 63 0.92 6.83 -3.67
C ALA A 63 1.74 8.08 -3.34
N MET A 64 3.05 7.95 -3.16
CA MET A 64 3.92 9.10 -2.92
C MET A 64 3.94 10.07 -4.11
N TYR A 65 3.95 9.57 -5.34
CA TYR A 65 3.91 10.41 -6.54
C TYR A 65 2.61 11.21 -6.63
N ASN A 66 1.46 10.55 -6.50
CA ASN A 66 0.15 11.19 -6.56
C ASN A 66 -0.09 12.15 -5.40
N SER A 67 0.40 11.81 -4.21
CA SER A 67 0.40 12.71 -3.06
C SER A 67 1.15 14.01 -3.34
N ARG A 68 2.31 13.94 -4.01
CA ARG A 68 3.09 15.14 -4.39
C ARG A 68 2.36 16.00 -5.43
N LEU A 69 1.78 15.38 -6.46
CA LEU A 69 0.95 16.10 -7.45
C LEU A 69 -0.20 16.84 -6.75
N PHE A 70 -0.93 16.12 -5.90
CA PHE A 70 -2.04 16.67 -5.14
C PHE A 70 -1.63 17.88 -4.28
N LEU A 71 -0.49 17.79 -3.58
CA LEU A 71 0.02 18.89 -2.75
C LEU A 71 0.51 20.09 -3.59
N ALA A 72 1.01 19.84 -4.80
CA ALA A 72 1.37 20.88 -5.76
C ALA A 72 0.14 21.57 -6.40
N GLY A 73 -1.08 21.06 -6.16
CA GLY A 73 -2.29 21.53 -6.83
C GLY A 73 -2.40 21.04 -8.27
N GLU A 74 -1.59 20.05 -8.65
CA GLU A 74 -1.69 19.33 -9.91
C GLU A 74 -2.71 18.22 -9.78
N GLU A 75 -3.20 17.70 -10.91
CA GLU A 75 -4.19 16.62 -10.93
C GLU A 75 -3.49 15.29 -10.65
N PRO A 76 -3.74 14.65 -9.48
CA PRO A 76 -3.26 13.30 -9.24
C PRO A 76 -4.03 12.32 -10.12
N ASP A 77 -3.42 11.18 -10.39
CA ASP A 77 -4.10 10.05 -11.01
C ASP A 77 -5.05 9.42 -9.98
N LEU A 78 -6.33 9.74 -10.13
CA LEU A 78 -7.44 9.21 -9.32
C LEU A 78 -8.30 8.24 -10.14
N THR A 79 -7.80 7.75 -11.28
CA THR A 79 -8.66 7.08 -12.25
C THR A 79 -9.36 5.86 -11.62
N PRO A 80 -10.71 5.82 -11.64
CA PRO A 80 -11.50 4.68 -11.19
C PRO A 80 -11.27 3.41 -12.02
N ASP A 81 -10.71 3.58 -13.22
CA ASP A 81 -10.42 2.55 -14.22
C ASP A 81 -8.92 2.24 -14.33
N TYR A 82 -8.13 2.57 -13.30
CA TYR A 82 -6.94 1.76 -13.09
C TYR A 82 -7.46 0.36 -12.85
N ASP A 83 -7.47 -0.46 -13.90
CA ASP A 83 -7.65 -1.89 -13.79
C ASP A 83 -6.57 -2.32 -12.80
N ASN A 84 -6.97 -2.48 -11.53
CA ASN A 84 -6.04 -2.79 -10.46
C ASN A 84 -5.31 -4.08 -10.82
N ASP A 85 -5.95 -4.98 -11.56
CA ASP A 85 -5.32 -6.19 -12.07
C ASP A 85 -4.27 -5.87 -13.13
N LEU A 86 -4.49 -4.88 -14.00
CA LEU A 86 -3.46 -4.39 -14.93
C LEU A 86 -2.29 -3.73 -14.20
N PHE A 87 -2.54 -2.84 -13.24
CA PHE A 87 -1.47 -2.23 -12.43
C PHE A 87 -0.67 -3.28 -11.69
N ASN A 88 -1.36 -4.19 -11.00
CA ASN A 88 -0.75 -5.28 -10.24
C ASN A 88 0.03 -6.21 -11.18
N GLY A 89 -0.49 -6.48 -12.38
CA GLY A 89 0.19 -7.24 -13.42
C GLY A 89 1.47 -6.56 -13.90
N VAL A 90 1.44 -5.24 -14.11
CA VAL A 90 2.62 -4.44 -14.44
C VAL A 90 3.62 -4.46 -13.29
N ALA A 91 3.19 -4.20 -12.06
CA ALA A 91 4.01 -4.24 -10.86
C ALA A 91 4.74 -5.59 -10.74
N VAL A 92 4.01 -6.70 -10.80
CA VAL A 92 4.60 -8.04 -10.80
C VAL A 92 5.56 -8.24 -11.96
N SER A 93 5.26 -7.74 -13.16
CA SER A 93 6.14 -7.89 -14.33
C SER A 93 7.48 -7.18 -14.17
N ILE A 94 7.54 -6.03 -13.49
CA ILE A 94 8.77 -5.27 -13.24
C ILE A 94 9.74 -6.10 -12.37
N TRP A 95 9.20 -6.85 -11.42
CA TRP A 95 9.96 -7.58 -10.42
C TRP A 95 10.13 -9.07 -10.70
N ARG A 96 9.43 -9.61 -11.73
CA ARG A 96 9.35 -11.04 -12.04
C ARG A 96 10.69 -11.76 -12.04
N ASP A 97 11.68 -11.18 -12.75
CA ASP A 97 13.01 -11.78 -12.93
C ASP A 97 13.98 -11.48 -11.78
N LYS A 98 13.52 -10.80 -10.72
CA LYS A 98 14.33 -10.50 -9.54
C LYS A 98 14.15 -11.60 -8.49
N PRO A 99 15.23 -11.98 -7.77
CA PRO A 99 15.11 -12.84 -6.59
C PRO A 99 14.21 -12.22 -5.53
N GLY A 100 13.50 -13.04 -4.75
CA GLY A 100 12.61 -12.57 -3.68
C GLY A 100 13.35 -11.70 -2.66
N SER A 101 14.59 -12.04 -2.31
CA SER A 101 15.45 -11.21 -1.45
C SER A 101 15.72 -9.80 -1.99
N VAL A 102 15.79 -9.63 -3.32
CA VAL A 102 15.94 -8.31 -3.94
C VAL A 102 14.65 -7.51 -3.82
N VAL A 103 13.49 -8.16 -4.05
CA VAL A 103 12.18 -7.53 -3.88
C VAL A 103 11.95 -7.14 -2.41
N LEU A 104 12.30 -8.01 -1.46
CA LEU A 104 12.25 -7.73 -0.02
C LEU A 104 13.13 -6.54 0.38
N ALA A 105 14.36 -6.47 -0.14
CA ALA A 105 15.24 -5.34 0.12
C ALA A 105 14.64 -4.04 -0.43
N GLN A 106 14.00 -4.08 -1.60
CA GLN A 106 13.32 -2.93 -2.16
C GLN A 106 12.09 -2.54 -1.34
N LEU A 107 11.28 -3.50 -0.89
CA LEU A 107 10.12 -3.25 -0.03
C LEU A 107 10.53 -2.56 1.28
N LYS A 108 11.60 -3.03 1.93
CA LYS A 108 12.15 -2.38 3.12
C LYS A 108 12.58 -0.94 2.84
N LYS A 109 13.13 -0.69 1.65
CA LYS A 109 13.52 0.63 1.20
C LYS A 109 12.29 1.53 0.96
N SER A 110 11.29 1.07 0.21
CA SER A 110 10.06 1.83 -0.04
C SER A 110 9.34 2.16 1.26
N THR A 111 9.30 1.21 2.21
CA THR A 111 8.77 1.43 3.57
C THR A 111 9.44 2.62 4.25
N GLN A 112 10.78 2.68 4.23
CA GLN A 112 11.51 3.81 4.82
C GLN A 112 11.23 5.12 4.07
N GLU A 113 11.18 5.08 2.73
CA GLU A 113 10.90 6.26 1.90
C GLU A 113 9.48 6.82 2.16
N VAL A 114 8.48 5.95 2.32
CA VAL A 114 7.12 6.37 2.71
C VAL A 114 7.11 6.97 4.11
N MET A 115 7.81 6.36 5.06
CA MET A 115 7.92 6.87 6.43
C MET A 115 8.58 8.25 6.48
N ASP A 116 9.68 8.43 5.75
CA ASP A 116 10.36 9.72 5.62
C ASP A 116 9.46 10.75 4.93
N TYR A 117 8.68 10.33 3.93
CA TYR A 117 7.72 11.20 3.26
C TYR A 117 6.60 11.64 4.21
N ILE A 118 5.98 10.72 4.96
CA ILE A 118 5.01 11.06 6.01
C ILE A 118 5.65 12.04 6.99
N ASP A 119 6.87 11.77 7.46
CA ASP A 119 7.59 12.62 8.40
C ASP A 119 7.85 14.03 7.85
N SER A 120 8.02 14.19 6.54
CA SER A 120 8.20 15.49 5.90
C SER A 120 6.93 16.36 5.83
N LEU A 121 5.73 15.76 5.87
CA LEU A 121 4.46 16.48 5.73
C LEU A 121 4.00 17.09 7.05
N THR A 122 3.42 18.28 7.04
CA THR A 122 2.66 18.76 8.20
C THR A 122 1.36 17.96 8.38
N GLU A 123 0.80 17.95 9.60
CA GLU A 123 -0.51 17.31 9.84
C GLU A 123 -1.60 17.93 8.96
N GLN A 124 -1.53 19.24 8.72
CA GLN A 124 -2.42 19.91 7.79
C GLN A 124 -2.22 19.43 6.34
N GLU A 125 -0.99 19.24 5.88
CA GLU A 125 -0.76 18.72 4.54
C GLU A 125 -1.34 17.32 4.38
N LEU A 126 -1.10 16.45 5.37
CA LEU A 126 -1.49 15.04 5.38
C LEU A 126 -3.01 14.84 5.33
N PHE A 127 -3.77 15.58 6.14
CA PHE A 127 -5.20 15.29 6.34
C PHE A 127 -6.18 16.30 5.76
N ARG A 128 -5.76 17.54 5.47
CA ARG A 128 -6.71 18.60 5.12
C ARG A 128 -7.51 18.25 3.88
N ASP A 129 -8.84 18.28 4.04
CA ASP A 129 -9.79 18.25 2.95
C ASP A 129 -9.63 19.52 2.09
N ARG A 130 -9.31 19.32 0.81
CA ARG A 130 -9.15 20.38 -0.20
C ARG A 130 -10.32 20.42 -1.19
N GLY A 131 -11.41 19.70 -0.93
CA GLY A 131 -12.59 19.64 -1.78
C GLY A 131 -12.51 18.63 -2.93
N VAL A 132 -11.38 17.93 -3.08
CA VAL A 132 -11.21 16.87 -4.08
C VAL A 132 -11.91 15.61 -3.61
N ARG A 133 -12.61 14.95 -4.53
CA ARG A 133 -13.40 13.75 -4.26
C ARG A 133 -13.13 12.67 -5.29
N PHE A 134 -13.01 11.44 -4.81
CA PHE A 134 -13.08 10.24 -5.63
C PHE A 134 -14.46 9.60 -5.42
N ILE A 135 -15.09 9.09 -6.48
CA ILE A 135 -16.36 8.36 -6.39
C ILE A 135 -16.07 6.95 -6.88
N ASP A 136 -16.24 5.97 -6.01
CA ASP A 136 -16.06 4.57 -6.40
C ASP A 136 -17.25 4.03 -7.21
N ASP A 137 -17.11 2.80 -7.70
CA ASP A 137 -18.11 2.08 -8.49
C ASP A 137 -19.45 1.88 -7.75
N THR A 138 -19.42 1.86 -6.41
CA THR A 138 -20.61 1.79 -5.55
C THR A 138 -21.28 3.17 -5.34
N GLY A 139 -20.66 4.25 -5.82
CA GLY A 139 -21.15 5.62 -5.68
C GLY A 139 -20.77 6.29 -4.36
N VAL A 140 -19.89 5.68 -3.55
CA VAL A 140 -19.39 6.29 -2.30
C VAL A 140 -18.39 7.38 -2.64
N LYS A 141 -18.52 8.52 -1.96
CA LYS A 141 -17.64 9.68 -2.13
C LYS A 141 -16.54 9.66 -1.09
N TRP A 142 -15.31 9.59 -1.53
CA TRP A 142 -14.10 9.61 -0.71
C TRP A 142 -13.45 11.00 -0.74
N VAL A 143 -13.00 11.47 0.43
CA VAL A 143 -12.13 12.64 0.53
C VAL A 143 -10.73 12.23 0.08
N VAL A 144 -10.20 12.94 -0.91
CA VAL A 144 -8.82 12.75 -1.37
C VAL A 144 -7.91 13.72 -0.63
N ASN A 145 -6.87 13.17 -0.01
CA ASN A 145 -5.76 13.87 0.64
C ASN A 145 -4.53 12.93 0.64
N PRO A 146 -3.34 13.36 1.08
CA PRO A 146 -2.18 12.49 1.17
C PRO A 146 -2.40 11.20 1.98
N SER A 147 -3.17 11.23 3.07
CA SER A 147 -3.44 10.03 3.87
C SER A 147 -4.29 9.00 3.12
N TRP A 148 -5.19 9.44 2.22
CA TRP A 148 -5.98 8.56 1.36
C TRP A 148 -5.10 7.73 0.41
N PHE A 149 -4.09 8.36 -0.22
CA PHE A 149 -3.15 7.68 -1.10
C PHE A 149 -2.27 6.69 -0.35
N LEU A 150 -1.80 7.07 0.82
CA LEU A 150 -0.83 6.31 1.62
C LEU A 150 -1.50 5.28 2.55
N GLY A 151 -2.82 5.35 2.73
CA GLY A 151 -3.60 4.65 3.75
C GLY A 151 -3.96 3.20 3.45
N GLU A 152 -3.17 2.47 2.67
CA GLU A 152 -3.42 1.05 2.35
C GLU A 152 -2.95 0.08 3.47
N THR A 153 -2.86 0.54 4.72
CA THR A 153 -2.34 -0.27 5.83
C THR A 153 -3.19 -1.50 6.14
N GLU A 154 -4.50 -1.43 5.91
CA GLU A 154 -5.41 -2.57 6.08
C GLU A 154 -5.11 -3.66 5.04
N HIS A 155 -4.71 -3.25 3.83
CA HIS A 155 -4.34 -4.15 2.75
C HIS A 155 -3.09 -4.96 3.10
N ASP A 156 -2.09 -4.31 3.70
CA ASP A 156 -0.86 -4.96 4.16
C ASP A 156 -1.11 -5.99 5.27
N ILE A 157 -1.96 -5.63 6.23
CA ILE A 157 -2.35 -6.53 7.32
C ILE A 157 -3.06 -7.76 6.75
N GLY A 158 -3.99 -7.55 5.82
CA GLY A 158 -4.69 -8.66 5.15
C GLY A 158 -3.72 -9.61 4.43
N HIS A 159 -2.72 -9.08 3.73
CA HIS A 159 -1.71 -9.93 3.09
C HIS A 159 -0.78 -10.63 4.07
N ALA A 160 -0.43 -9.98 5.19
CA ALA A 160 0.35 -10.63 6.24
C ALA A 160 -0.41 -11.83 6.84
N GLU A 161 -1.70 -11.66 7.12
CA GLU A 161 -2.58 -12.73 7.61
C GLU A 161 -2.69 -13.88 6.59
N GLN A 162 -2.85 -13.58 5.30
CA GLN A 162 -2.88 -14.58 4.24
C GLN A 162 -1.58 -15.41 4.16
N ILE A 163 -0.42 -14.78 4.32
CA ILE A 163 0.88 -15.46 4.36
C ILE A 163 1.00 -16.33 5.62
N ALA A 164 0.61 -15.82 6.78
CA ALA A 164 0.62 -16.58 8.04
C ALA A 164 -0.28 -17.83 7.96
N ASP A 165 -1.47 -17.69 7.37
CA ASP A 165 -2.40 -18.80 7.13
C ASP A 165 -1.83 -19.81 6.13
N TRP A 166 -1.15 -19.35 5.09
CA TRP A 166 -0.46 -20.20 4.12
C TRP A 166 0.64 -21.03 4.79
N LYS A 167 1.49 -20.43 5.64
CA LYS A 167 2.53 -21.14 6.38
C LYS A 167 1.95 -22.20 7.31
N THR A 168 0.87 -21.86 8.00
CA THR A 168 0.18 -22.77 8.91
C THR A 168 -0.37 -23.99 8.17
N ARG A 169 -1.01 -23.79 7.01
CA ARG A 169 -1.55 -24.89 6.19
C ARG A 169 -0.46 -25.83 5.65
N ARG A 170 0.74 -25.33 5.43
CA ARG A 170 1.88 -26.10 4.91
C ARG A 170 2.64 -26.89 5.99
N ALA A 171 2.59 -26.44 7.24
CA ALA A 171 3.21 -27.12 8.37
C ALA A 171 2.44 -28.36 8.87
N VAL A 172 1.20 -28.54 8.38
CA VAL A 172 0.31 -29.69 8.64
C VAL A 172 0.50 -30.75 7.56
#